data_AF-A0AAV9XMB5-F1
#
_entry.id   AF-A0AAV9XMB5-F1
#
_cell.length_a   1.000
_cell.length_b   1.000
_cell.length_c   1.000
_cell.angle_alpha   90.00
_cell.angle_beta   90.00
_cell.angle_gamma   90.00
#
_symmetry.space_group_name_H-M   'P 1'
#
loop_
_entity.id
_entity.type
_entity.pdbx_description
1 polymer ?
#
loop_
_entity_poly.entity_id
_entity_poly.type
_entity_poly.pdbx_seq_one_letter_code
_entity_poly.pdbx_strand_id
1 'polypeptide(L)' 'MLPYVDTEDDSNEWEMRIDKTGCSKEHEKLQSCFDNTRDWRVCQKELRDFKDCWSKRNTGGGSQTRKKIDQKGS' A
#
# COMPACT_ATOMS: atom_id res chain seq x y z
N MET A 1 -23.98 5.07 26.43
CA MET A 1 -22.53 5.29 26.49
C MET A 1 -21.88 4.11 25.78
N LEU A 2 -21.49 4.26 24.50
CA LEU A 2 -20.80 3.19 23.78
C LEU A 2 -19.32 3.26 24.17
N PRO A 3 -18.67 2.14 24.56
CA PRO A 3 -17.25 2.13 24.87
C PRO A 3 -16.46 2.52 23.61
N TYR A 4 -15.70 3.60 23.70
CA TYR A 4 -14.72 4.00 22.72
C TYR A 4 -13.64 2.91 22.73
N VAL A 5 -13.66 2.03 21.71
CA VAL A 5 -12.51 1.18 21.43
C VAL A 5 -11.37 2.14 21.15
N ASP A 6 -10.38 2.10 22.03
CA ASP A 6 -9.14 2.83 21.89
C ASP A 6 -8.40 2.25 20.67
N THR A 7 -8.58 2.88 19.51
CA THR A 7 -7.98 2.47 18.24
C THR A 7 -6.50 2.86 18.12
N GLU A 8 -5.87 3.32 19.21
CA GLU A 8 -4.45 3.67 19.21
C GLU A 8 -3.56 2.43 19.05
N ASP A 9 -3.99 1.26 19.55
CA ASP A 9 -3.28 -0.01 19.32
C ASP A 9 -3.30 -0.41 17.83
N ASP A 10 -4.44 -0.25 17.15
CA ASP A 10 -4.62 -0.66 15.75
C ASP A 10 -3.84 0.23 14.76
N SER A 11 -3.78 1.54 15.00
CA SER A 11 -3.01 2.46 14.12
C SER A 11 -1.51 2.15 14.19
N ASN A 12 -1.01 1.83 15.38
CA ASN A 12 0.39 1.44 15.57
C ASN A 12 0.70 0.09 14.92
N GLU A 13 -0.20 -0.89 15.02
CA GLU A 13 -0.04 -2.19 14.35
C GLU A 13 0.00 -2.07 12.82
N TRP A 14 -0.81 -1.17 12.26
CA TRP A 14 -0.88 -0.95 10.82
C TRP A 14 0.42 -0.36 10.26
N GLU A 15 0.93 0.72 10.85
CA GLU A 15 2.21 1.33 10.43
C GLU A 15 3.39 0.37 10.64
N MET A 16 3.42 -0.36 11.77
CA MET A 16 4.45 -1.38 12.01
C MET A 16 4.44 -2.49 10.94
N ARG A 17 3.27 -2.87 10.43
CA ARG A 17 3.15 -3.90 9.38
C ARG A 17 3.61 -3.36 8.01
N ILE A 18 3.45 -2.07 7.75
CA ILE A 18 4.02 -1.36 6.58
C ILE A 18 5.53 -1.34 6.63
N ASP A 19 6.10 -1.01 7.78
CA ASP A 19 7.55 -0.97 7.95
C ASP A 19 8.16 -2.39 7.81
N LYS A 20 7.54 -3.39 8.45
CA LYS A 20 7.95 -4.81 8.35
C LYS A 20 7.90 -5.38 6.94
N THR A 21 6.96 -4.93 6.10
CA THR A 21 6.87 -5.39 4.72
C THR A 21 7.92 -4.73 3.81
N GLY A 22 8.49 -3.59 4.20
CA GLY A 22 9.41 -2.80 3.38
C GLY A 22 8.71 -1.95 2.32
N CYS A 23 7.38 -1.84 2.39
CA CYS A 23 6.56 -0.99 1.51
C CYS A 23 6.37 0.42 2.08
N SER A 24 7.14 0.79 3.11
CA SER A 24 7.09 2.09 3.78
C SER A 24 7.31 3.26 2.82
N LYS A 25 8.19 3.11 1.83
CA LYS A 25 8.46 4.15 0.82
C LYS A 25 7.25 4.52 -0.04
N GLU A 26 6.40 3.56 -0.39
CA GLU A 26 5.15 3.85 -1.09
C GLU A 26 4.11 4.48 -0.16
N HIS A 27 4.10 4.05 1.12
CA HIS A 27 3.24 4.63 2.14
C HIS A 27 3.58 6.11 2.42
N GLU A 28 4.87 6.47 2.53
CA GLU A 28 5.33 7.85 2.69
C GLU A 28 4.88 8.75 1.53
N LYS A 29 4.90 8.23 0.29
CA LYS A 29 4.39 8.97 -0.87
C LYS A 29 2.88 9.20 -0.78
N LEU A 30 2.14 8.18 -0.35
CA LEU A 30 0.70 8.29 -0.13
C LEU A 30 0.38 9.33 0.94
N GLN A 31 1.11 9.30 2.07
CA GLN A 31 0.99 10.29 3.14
C GLN A 31 1.33 11.70 2.63
N SER A 32 2.39 11.86 1.84
CA SER A 32 2.79 13.15 1.27
C SER A 32 1.74 13.72 0.31
N CYS A 33 1.10 12.88 -0.50
CA CYS A 33 0.00 13.30 -1.38
C CYS A 33 -1.24 13.65 -0.59
N PHE A 34 -1.58 12.87 0.43
CA PHE A 34 -2.69 13.16 1.32
C PHE A 34 -2.44 14.43 2.13
N ASP A 35 -1.21 14.73 2.54
CA ASP A 35 -0.87 15.97 3.24
C ASP A 35 -1.05 17.20 2.33
N ASN A 36 -0.68 17.08 1.05
CA ASN A 36 -0.84 18.15 0.06
C ASN A 36 -2.29 18.38 -0.38
N THR A 37 -3.00 17.30 -0.71
CA THR A 37 -4.32 17.39 -1.35
C THR A 37 -5.47 17.17 -0.38
N ARG A 38 -5.22 16.44 0.71
CA ARG A 38 -6.22 15.98 1.70
C ARG A 38 -7.35 15.16 1.07
N ASP A 39 -7.11 14.64 -0.14
CA ASP A 39 -8.07 13.88 -0.93
C ASP A 39 -7.44 12.55 -1.35
N TRP A 40 -7.86 11.46 -0.70
CA TRP A 40 -7.37 10.11 -1.01
C TRP A 40 -7.71 9.66 -2.45
N ARG A 41 -8.70 10.30 -3.09
CA ARG A 41 -9.12 10.01 -4.46
C ARG A 41 -8.09 10.43 -5.51
N VAL A 42 -7.38 11.53 -5.28
CA VAL A 42 -6.34 12.00 -6.22
C VAL A 42 -5.05 11.21 -6.03
N CYS A 43 -4.81 10.70 -4.82
CA CYS A 43 -3.69 9.83 -4.48
C CYS A 43 -3.93 8.35 -4.85
N GLN A 44 -4.89 8.06 -5.74
CA GLN A 44 -5.19 6.70 -6.21
C GLN A 44 -3.98 6.01 -6.85
N LYS A 45 -3.07 6.78 -7.44
CA LYS A 45 -1.85 6.27 -8.04
C LYS A 45 -0.92 5.72 -6.96
N GLU A 46 -0.58 6.52 -5.96
CA GLU A 46 0.24 6.10 -4.81
C GLU A 46 -0.41 4.96 -4.02
N LEU A 47 -1.72 4.99 -3.84
CA LEU A 47 -2.49 3.90 -3.22
C LEU A 47 -2.34 2.58 -3.96
N ARG A 48 -2.29 2.62 -5.30
CA ARG A 48 -2.17 1.43 -6.14
C ARG A 48 -0.76 0.85 -6.09
N ASP A 49 0.28 1.70 -6.09
CA ASP A 49 1.67 1.29 -5.88
C ASP A 49 1.85 0.66 -4.49
N PHE A 50 1.33 1.30 -3.43
CA PHE A 50 1.35 0.75 -2.08
C PHE A 50 0.65 -0.62 -2.01
N LYS A 51 -0.54 -0.74 -2.62
CA LYS A 51 -1.31 -1.99 -2.63
C LYS A 51 -0.62 -3.12 -3.40
N ASP A 52 0.08 -2.80 -4.49
CA ASP A 52 0.87 -3.77 -5.26
C ASP A 52 2.06 -4.31 -4.45
N CYS A 53 2.81 -3.42 -3.79
CA CYS A 53 3.89 -3.81 -2.89
C CYS A 53 3.37 -4.66 -1.71
N TRP A 54 2.29 -4.21 -1.09
CA TRP A 54 1.66 -4.92 0.04
C TRP A 54 1.16 -6.30 -0.36
N SER A 55 0.49 -6.41 -1.51
CA SER A 55 -0.03 -7.68 -2.02
C SER A 55 1.09 -8.68 -2.31
N LYS A 56 2.24 -8.22 -2.81
CA LYS A 56 3.41 -9.09 -3.03
C LYS A 56 3.98 -9.67 -1.73
N ARG A 57 3.79 -8.98 -0.59
CA ARG A 57 4.35 -9.38 0.71
C ARG A 57 3.36 -10.14 1.59
N ASN A 58 2.07 -9.82 1.50
CA ASN A 58 1.02 -10.40 2.34
C ASN A 58 0.49 -11.74 1.78
N THR A 59 0.73 -12.04 0.50
CA THR A 59 0.27 -13.28 -0.15
C THR A 59 1.45 -14.07 -0.71
N GLY A 60 1.70 -15.25 -0.15
CA GLY A 60 2.52 -16.29 -0.78
C GLY A 60 1.82 -17.01 -1.95
N GLY A 61 0.85 -16.40 -2.65
CA GLY A 61 0.17 -17.08 -3.77
C GLY A 61 -0.95 -16.31 -4.47
N GLY A 62 -0.76 -16.09 -5.78
CA GLY A 62 -1.77 -15.88 -6.83
C GLY A 62 -2.49 -14.52 -6.85
N SER A 63 -2.84 -13.88 -7.96
CA SER A 63 -2.81 -14.12 -9.41
C SER A 63 -3.26 -12.77 -9.99
N GLN A 64 -2.58 -12.09 -10.93
CA GLN A 64 -2.82 -12.26 -12.37
C GLN A 64 -1.88 -11.34 -13.17
N THR A 65 -0.99 -11.98 -13.93
CA THR A 65 -0.69 -11.69 -15.33
C THR A 65 -0.44 -10.24 -15.77
N ARG A 66 0.84 -9.90 -15.96
CA ARG A 66 1.31 -9.53 -17.30
C ARG A 66 2.66 -10.18 -17.58
N LYS A 67 2.61 -11.38 -18.17
CA LYS A 67 3.64 -11.77 -19.12
C LYS A 67 3.60 -10.74 -20.25
N LYS A 68 4.57 -9.83 -20.28
CA LYS A 68 5.05 -9.28 -21.55
C LYS A 68 6.39 -9.94 -21.82
N ILE A 69 6.29 -11.10 -22.45
CA ILE A 69 7.33 -11.67 -23.28
C ILE A 69 7.71 -10.61 -24.32
N ASP A 70 8.88 -9.99 -24.16
CA ASP A 70 9.49 -9.19 -25.21
C ASP A 70 10.05 -10.18 -26.25
N GLN A 71 9.25 -10.44 -27.28
CA GLN A 71 9.71 -11.07 -28.51
C GLN A 71 10.11 -9.96 -29.50
N LYS A 72 11.41 -9.75 -29.67
CA LYS A 72 12.06 -9.31 -30.93
C LYS A 72 13.56 -9.50 -30.71
N GLY A 73 14.25 -10.46 -31.32
CA GLY A 73 14.11 -10.89 -32.71
C GLY A 73 14.85 -9.89 -33.61
N SER A 74 16.18 -9.96 -33.60
CA SER A 74 17.05 -9.72 -34.75
C SER A 74 18.36 -10.48 -34.56
#